data_AF-A0A4Q4MIM6-F1
#
_entry.id   AF-A0A4Q4MIM6-F1
#
_cell.length_a   1.000
_cell.length_b   1.000
_cell.length_c   1.000
_cell.angle_alpha   90.00
_cell.angle_beta   90.00
_cell.angle_gamma   90.00
#
_symmetry.space_group_name_H-M   'P 1'
#
loop_
_entity.id
_entity.type
_entity.pdbx_description
1 polymer ?
#
loop_
_entity_poly.entity_id
_entity_poly.type
_entity_poly.pdbx_seq_one_letter_code
_entity_poly.pdbx_strand_id
1 'polypeptide(L)'
;MSRASIEQALTGLIPTLSGPLPAELIELALSLLTRSRSVATSMKPDEEIARPYACAQLACERLKKRLNLPTIQSRPPCTPRIYKKLYNYLSSALPESTATREPTTPRKPTASAPASARNTPSKTPLGARKTPRRVESNGEAPEWVMPTIRALAKSFDYTGLIPHVYTGVESIYPLLSRMSAAAAESPSKRPKRTTVSSYGDVSDTRVLSLIVVVFLLVYSRMKDIEVSVQQYNEWLAKAIKTVVELPAAKDITDEELQIKIEETMKMAKEEGWLQMQWFDSVKPQSDGDEMEGVEMSDNAAIKAKGMGLKAGGSDYIGLGTMMQDATDYLGECQQEDYTRWKAKILARVQELEASA
;
A
#
# COMPACT_ATOMS: atom_id res chain seq x y z
N MET A 1 6.38 30.06 -15.33
CA MET A 1 6.92 28.80 -15.88
C MET A 1 5.81 27.76 -16.11
N SER A 2 4.92 27.93 -17.08
CA SER A 2 3.76 27.02 -17.23
C SER A 2 3.37 26.71 -18.66
N ARG A 3 3.52 27.66 -19.59
CA ARG A 3 3.17 27.46 -21.01
C ARG A 3 4.15 26.57 -21.76
N ALA A 4 5.44 26.87 -21.72
CA ALA A 4 6.47 26.08 -22.38
C ALA A 4 6.50 24.61 -21.91
N SER A 5 6.28 24.36 -20.60
CA SER A 5 6.19 23.00 -20.05
C SER A 5 4.97 22.22 -20.53
N ILE A 6 3.85 22.91 -20.78
CA ILE A 6 2.64 22.29 -21.34
C ILE A 6 2.83 21.98 -22.81
N GLU A 7 3.39 22.92 -23.58
CA GLU A 7 3.67 22.72 -25.01
C GLU A 7 4.62 21.54 -25.22
N GLN A 8 5.71 21.47 -24.44
CA GLN A 8 6.64 20.33 -24.47
C GLN A 8 5.95 19.00 -24.10
N ALA A 9 5.07 19.01 -23.09
CA ALA A 9 4.31 17.81 -22.71
C ALA A 9 3.33 17.38 -23.82
N LEU A 10 2.63 18.33 -24.46
CA LEU A 10 1.70 18.05 -25.56
C LEU A 10 2.42 17.48 -26.79
N THR A 11 3.59 18.01 -27.14
CA THR A 11 4.42 17.48 -28.22
C THR A 11 4.85 16.05 -27.96
N GLY A 12 5.22 15.71 -26.72
CA GLY A 12 5.61 14.35 -26.35
C GLY A 12 4.43 13.37 -26.30
N LEU A 13 3.24 13.86 -25.98
CA LEU A 13 2.02 13.05 -25.80
C LEU A 13 1.33 12.72 -27.14
N ILE A 14 1.48 13.62 -28.13
CA ILE A 14 0.88 13.50 -29.47
C ILE A 14 1.95 13.71 -30.55
N PRO A 15 2.96 12.83 -30.63
CA PRO A 15 4.05 12.98 -31.60
C PRO A 15 3.58 12.80 -33.05
N THR A 16 2.40 12.23 -33.26
CA THR A 16 1.81 11.92 -34.58
C THR A 16 0.88 13.02 -35.12
N LEU A 17 0.71 14.15 -34.41
CA LEU A 17 -0.09 15.26 -34.91
C LEU A 17 0.70 16.05 -35.96
N SER A 18 0.36 15.87 -37.23
CA SER A 18 0.93 16.62 -38.34
C SER A 18 0.34 18.05 -38.38
N GLY A 19 0.99 19.02 -37.72
CA GLY A 19 0.61 20.44 -37.78
C GLY A 19 0.95 21.23 -36.51
N PRO A 20 0.76 22.56 -36.50
CA PRO A 20 0.89 23.36 -35.28
C PRO A 20 -0.17 22.93 -34.25
N LEU A 21 0.23 22.86 -32.97
CA LEU A 21 -0.66 22.48 -31.87
C LEU A 21 -1.89 23.42 -31.82
N PRO A 22 -3.13 22.89 -31.76
CA PRO A 22 -4.33 23.72 -31.67
C PRO A 22 -4.30 24.64 -30.45
N ALA A 23 -4.52 25.94 -30.65
CA ALA A 23 -4.51 26.93 -29.57
C ALA A 23 -5.54 26.60 -28.46
N GLU A 24 -6.70 26.07 -28.85
CA GLU A 24 -7.76 25.63 -27.92
C GLU A 24 -7.27 24.53 -26.95
N LEU A 25 -6.38 23.63 -27.41
CA LEU A 25 -5.83 22.55 -26.57
C LEU A 25 -4.85 23.10 -25.54
N ILE A 26 -4.01 24.06 -25.96
CA ILE A 26 -3.02 24.72 -25.10
C ILE A 26 -3.74 25.55 -24.04
N GLU A 27 -4.77 26.33 -24.43
CA GLU A 27 -5.56 27.15 -23.51
C GLU A 27 -6.32 26.30 -22.48
N LEU A 28 -6.92 25.18 -22.91
CA LEU A 28 -7.58 24.26 -21.99
C LEU A 28 -6.57 23.67 -21.00
N ALA A 29 -5.42 23.18 -21.46
CA ALA A 29 -4.38 22.63 -20.59
C ALA A 29 -3.85 23.68 -19.57
N LEU A 30 -3.69 24.94 -20.00
CA LEU A 30 -3.31 26.05 -19.12
C LEU A 30 -4.38 26.39 -18.08
N SER A 31 -5.65 26.36 -18.47
CA SER A 31 -6.77 26.56 -17.55
C SER A 31 -6.81 25.47 -16.48
N LEU A 32 -6.60 24.20 -16.87
CA LEU A 32 -6.54 23.07 -15.95
C LEU A 32 -5.32 23.14 -15.03
N LEU A 33 -4.17 23.61 -15.51
CA LEU A 33 -2.98 23.80 -14.68
C LEU A 33 -3.17 24.93 -13.65
N THR A 34 -3.87 25.99 -14.03
CA THR A 34 -4.19 27.08 -13.10
C THR A 34 -5.16 26.61 -12.03
N ARG A 35 -6.20 25.86 -12.43
CA ARG A 35 -7.18 25.26 -11.51
C ARG A 35 -6.57 24.16 -10.63
N SER A 36 -5.64 23.37 -11.15
CA SER A 36 -4.96 22.34 -10.35
C SER A 36 -4.12 22.95 -9.24
N ARG A 37 -3.49 24.11 -9.46
CA ARG A 37 -2.74 24.83 -8.43
C ARG A 37 -3.61 25.39 -7.30
N SER A 38 -4.85 25.79 -7.59
CA SER A 38 -5.77 26.29 -6.56
C SER A 38 -6.46 25.18 -5.78
N VAL A 39 -6.75 24.05 -6.43
CA VAL A 39 -7.41 22.89 -5.80
C VAL A 39 -6.42 21.99 -5.07
N ALA A 40 -5.21 21.86 -5.60
CA ALA A 40 -4.15 20.99 -5.08
C ALA A 40 -2.92 21.82 -4.67
N THR A 41 -3.09 22.61 -3.61
CA THR A 41 -2.05 23.52 -3.10
C THR A 41 -0.90 22.81 -2.39
N SER A 42 -1.10 21.57 -1.95
CA SER A 42 -0.11 20.76 -1.24
C SER A 42 0.05 19.40 -1.93
N MET A 43 1.05 19.29 -2.81
CA MET A 43 1.44 18.04 -3.48
C MET A 43 2.93 17.77 -3.26
N LYS A 44 3.35 16.52 -3.40
CA LYS A 44 4.77 16.17 -3.25
C LYS A 44 5.60 16.78 -4.40
N PRO A 45 6.87 17.14 -4.18
CA PRO A 45 7.72 17.71 -5.25
C PRO A 45 7.76 16.84 -6.51
N ASP A 46 7.82 15.51 -6.35
CA ASP A 46 7.78 14.55 -7.46
C ASP A 46 6.46 14.58 -8.25
N GLU A 47 5.35 14.88 -7.58
CA GLU A 47 4.03 15.02 -8.19
C GLU A 47 3.87 16.42 -8.84
N GLU A 48 4.51 17.45 -8.29
CA GLU A 48 4.51 18.80 -8.85
C GLU A 48 5.22 18.85 -10.21
N ILE A 49 6.32 18.11 -10.36
CA ILE A 49 7.07 17.99 -11.63
C ILE A 49 6.18 17.41 -12.73
N ALA A 50 5.32 16.44 -12.40
CA ALA A 50 4.42 15.79 -13.34
C ALA A 50 3.06 16.51 -13.53
N ARG A 51 2.74 17.50 -12.69
CA ARG A 51 1.49 18.29 -12.76
C ARG A 51 1.20 18.88 -14.15
N PRO A 52 2.12 19.60 -14.83
CA PRO A 52 1.86 20.13 -16.17
C PRO A 52 1.59 19.03 -17.21
N TYR A 53 2.29 17.89 -17.09
CA TYR A 53 2.11 16.73 -17.97
C TYR A 53 0.74 16.08 -17.76
N ALA A 54 0.31 15.90 -16.51
CA ALA A 54 -1.01 15.35 -16.18
C ALA A 54 -2.16 16.25 -16.67
N CYS A 55 -2.03 17.57 -16.53
CA CYS A 55 -3.01 18.53 -17.05
C CYS A 55 -3.07 18.52 -18.57
N ALA A 56 -1.93 18.37 -19.26
CA ALA A 56 -1.87 18.21 -20.71
C ALA A 56 -2.54 16.91 -21.18
N GLN A 57 -2.30 15.79 -20.49
CA GLN A 57 -2.96 14.53 -20.80
C GLN A 57 -4.48 14.59 -20.59
N LEU A 58 -4.92 15.20 -19.48
CA LEU A 58 -6.34 15.38 -19.20
C LEU A 58 -7.01 16.26 -20.26
N ALA A 59 -6.34 17.31 -20.75
CA ALA A 59 -6.84 18.14 -21.84
C ALA A 59 -7.00 17.35 -23.15
N CYS A 60 -6.05 16.47 -23.47
CA CYS A 60 -6.10 15.61 -24.65
C CYS A 60 -7.25 14.60 -24.58
N GLU A 61 -7.52 14.02 -23.41
CA GLU A 61 -8.63 13.08 -23.22
C GLU A 61 -10.00 13.76 -23.41
N ARG A 62 -10.16 15.00 -22.95
CA ARG A 62 -11.41 15.78 -23.08
C ARG A 62 -11.69 16.20 -24.51
N LEU A 63 -10.66 16.67 -25.21
CA LEU A 63 -10.78 17.16 -26.57
C LEU A 63 -10.62 16.04 -27.62
N LYS A 64 -10.32 14.80 -27.20
CA LYS A 64 -10.08 13.64 -28.07
C LYS A 64 -11.14 13.49 -29.18
N LYS A 65 -12.42 13.58 -28.79
CA LYS A 65 -13.56 13.45 -29.71
C LYS A 65 -13.80 14.71 -30.56
N ARG A 66 -13.45 15.89 -30.04
CA ARG A 66 -13.71 17.18 -30.71
C ARG A 66 -12.65 17.52 -31.76
N LEU A 67 -11.40 17.14 -31.51
CA LEU A 67 -10.24 17.47 -32.35
C LEU A 67 -9.67 16.25 -33.10
N ASN A 68 -10.35 15.09 -33.08
CA ASN A 68 -9.90 13.83 -33.71
C ASN A 68 -8.43 13.48 -33.42
N LEU A 69 -8.03 13.62 -32.15
CA LEU A 69 -6.63 13.44 -31.74
C LEU A 69 -6.21 11.96 -31.83
N PRO A 70 -5.00 11.65 -32.33
CA PRO A 70 -4.50 10.28 -32.43
C PRO A 70 -4.23 9.67 -31.04
N THR A 71 -3.93 8.37 -31.01
CA THR A 71 -3.72 7.62 -29.76
C THR A 71 -2.62 8.25 -28.90
N ILE A 72 -3.03 8.68 -27.71
CA ILE A 72 -2.19 9.32 -26.69
C ILE A 72 -1.14 8.32 -26.18
N GLN A 73 0.14 8.62 -26.34
CA GLN A 73 1.22 7.83 -25.76
C GLN A 73 1.70 8.48 -24.46
N SER A 74 1.39 7.87 -23.32
CA SER A 74 1.78 8.43 -22.02
C SER A 74 3.20 7.99 -21.62
N ARG A 75 4.14 8.94 -21.58
CA ARG A 75 5.49 8.80 -21.02
C ARG A 75 5.72 9.87 -19.94
N PRO A 76 5.22 9.66 -18.71
CA PRO A 76 5.31 10.66 -17.66
C PRO A 76 6.76 10.86 -17.17
N PRO A 77 7.10 12.06 -16.66
CA PRO A 77 8.43 12.37 -16.13
C PRO A 77 8.71 11.75 -14.75
N CYS A 78 7.71 11.11 -14.13
CA CYS A 78 7.82 10.45 -12.83
C CYS A 78 7.43 8.98 -12.93
N THR A 79 7.66 8.23 -11.85
CA THR A 79 7.38 6.79 -11.83
C THR A 79 5.89 6.51 -12.12
N PRO A 80 5.55 5.41 -12.81
CA PRO A 80 4.18 5.13 -13.24
C PRO A 80 3.16 5.07 -12.08
N ARG A 81 3.59 4.59 -10.90
CA ARG A 81 2.74 4.50 -9.70
C ARG A 81 2.35 5.88 -9.16
N ILE A 82 3.30 6.82 -9.11
CA ILE A 82 3.07 8.19 -8.65
C ILE A 82 2.20 8.92 -9.67
N TYR A 83 2.54 8.78 -10.96
CA TYR A 83 1.77 9.38 -12.04
C TYR A 83 0.30 8.94 -12.04
N LYS A 84 0.03 7.64 -11.89
CA LYS A 84 -1.34 7.11 -11.87
C LYS A 84 -2.17 7.70 -10.72
N LYS A 85 -1.57 7.86 -9.53
CA LYS A 85 -2.24 8.49 -8.37
C LYS A 85 -2.52 9.97 -8.63
N LEU A 86 -1.52 10.70 -9.13
CA LEU A 86 -1.62 12.11 -9.50
C LEU A 86 -2.73 12.33 -10.54
N TYR A 87 -2.72 11.54 -11.60
CA TYR A 87 -3.67 11.63 -12.70
C TYR A 87 -5.11 11.40 -12.23
N ASN A 88 -5.33 10.33 -11.45
CA ASN A 88 -6.64 10.02 -10.88
C ASN A 88 -7.16 11.09 -9.91
N TYR A 89 -6.25 11.66 -9.12
CA TYR A 89 -6.61 12.77 -8.24
C TYR A 89 -7.00 14.02 -9.04
N LEU A 90 -6.21 14.42 -10.03
CA LEU A 90 -6.50 15.61 -10.84
C LEU A 90 -7.73 15.42 -11.73
N SER A 91 -7.98 14.23 -12.27
CA SER A 91 -9.16 13.94 -13.08
C SER A 91 -10.45 13.99 -12.27
N SER A 92 -10.43 13.54 -11.00
CA SER A 92 -11.57 13.65 -10.08
C SER A 92 -11.75 15.06 -9.50
N ALA A 93 -10.66 15.74 -9.15
CA ALA A 93 -10.70 17.08 -8.55
C ALA A 93 -11.06 18.19 -9.56
N LEU A 94 -10.80 17.96 -10.84
CA LEU A 94 -11.11 18.90 -11.92
C LEU A 94 -12.19 18.28 -12.81
N PRO A 95 -13.48 18.21 -12.44
CA PRO A 95 -14.51 17.70 -13.35
C PRO A 95 -14.65 18.57 -14.62
N GLU A 96 -15.12 17.96 -15.71
CA GLU A 96 -15.55 18.64 -16.93
C GLU A 96 -16.63 19.65 -16.57
N SER A 97 -16.39 20.93 -16.86
CA SER A 97 -17.45 21.94 -16.72
C SER A 97 -18.39 21.74 -17.89
N THR A 98 -19.41 20.90 -17.72
CA THR A 98 -20.54 20.81 -18.64
C THR A 98 -21.33 22.12 -18.56
N ALA A 99 -20.81 23.14 -19.24
CA ALA A 99 -21.54 24.36 -19.56
C ALA A 99 -22.57 24.05 -20.64
N THR A 100 -23.65 23.38 -20.23
CA THR A 100 -24.99 23.49 -20.81
C THR A 100 -25.99 23.24 -19.69
N ARG A 101 -25.94 24.08 -18.66
CA ARG A 101 -27.09 24.31 -17.79
C ARG A 101 -27.48 25.76 -18.00
N GLU A 102 -28.65 25.93 -18.61
CA GLU A 102 -29.34 27.21 -18.73
C GLU A 102 -29.41 27.92 -17.37
N PRO A 103 -29.38 29.26 -17.34
CA PRO A 103 -29.36 30.02 -16.10
C PRO A 103 -30.71 29.89 -15.39
N THR A 104 -30.82 28.97 -14.43
CA THR A 104 -31.94 28.95 -13.49
C THR A 104 -31.62 29.90 -12.34
N THR A 105 -32.53 30.84 -12.15
CA THR A 105 -32.45 31.95 -11.20
C THR A 105 -32.46 31.48 -9.74
N PRO A 106 -31.83 32.21 -8.79
CA PRO A 106 -31.74 31.79 -7.39
C PRO A 106 -33.05 32.07 -6.66
N ARG A 107 -33.70 31.03 -6.11
CA ARG A 107 -34.81 31.19 -5.14
C ARG A 107 -34.33 30.86 -3.72
N LYS A 108 -34.06 31.95 -2.98
CA LYS A 108 -34.41 32.25 -1.58
C LYS A 108 -34.56 31.07 -0.60
N PRO A 109 -33.68 30.92 0.41
CA PRO A 109 -33.97 30.15 1.61
C PRO A 109 -34.74 31.01 2.63
N THR A 110 -35.81 30.46 3.16
CA THR A 110 -36.70 31.05 4.15
C THR A 110 -36.06 31.00 5.55
N ALA A 111 -35.96 32.17 6.19
CA ALA A 111 -36.07 32.50 7.63
C ALA A 111 -35.90 31.35 8.65
N SER A 112 -34.81 31.31 9.45
CA SER A 112 -34.54 32.06 10.70
C SER A 112 -35.36 31.62 11.92
N ALA A 113 -34.66 31.05 12.92
CA ALA A 113 -34.94 31.21 14.36
C ALA A 113 -33.69 30.82 15.18
N PRO A 114 -33.47 31.37 16.39
CA PRO A 114 -32.21 32.01 16.71
C PRO A 114 -31.29 31.26 17.68
N ALA A 115 -30.05 31.77 17.74
CA ALA A 115 -28.98 31.40 18.65
C ALA A 115 -29.30 31.72 20.11
N SER A 116 -28.84 30.84 21.01
CA SER A 116 -28.53 31.21 22.39
C SER A 116 -27.11 30.76 22.71
N ALA A 117 -26.35 31.69 23.28
CA ALA A 117 -24.92 31.59 23.54
C ALA A 117 -24.61 30.92 24.89
N ARG A 118 -23.34 30.51 25.02
CA ARG A 118 -22.47 30.62 26.23
C ARG A 118 -22.28 29.35 27.08
N ASN A 119 -21.10 28.71 26.99
CA ASN A 119 -20.07 28.66 28.04
C ASN A 119 -18.89 27.68 27.74
N THR A 120 -17.67 28.24 27.69
CA THR A 120 -16.33 27.79 28.18
C THR A 120 -15.76 26.36 27.97
N PRO A 121 -14.41 26.21 27.93
CA PRO A 121 -13.71 25.07 27.34
C PRO A 121 -13.37 23.97 28.36
N SER A 122 -13.37 22.72 27.92
CA SER A 122 -12.83 21.60 28.71
C SER A 122 -12.31 20.48 27.81
N LYS A 123 -11.00 20.27 27.94
CA LYS A 123 -10.25 19.00 27.86
C LYS A 123 -10.31 18.20 26.54
N THR A 124 -9.14 18.17 25.92
CA THR A 124 -8.61 17.09 25.07
C THR A 124 -8.97 15.71 25.61
N PRO A 125 -9.27 14.75 24.72
CA PRO A 125 -8.27 13.70 24.53
C PRO A 125 -7.91 13.49 23.06
N LEU A 126 -6.63 13.14 22.87
CA LEU A 126 -6.04 12.71 21.62
C LEU A 126 -6.81 11.51 21.06
N GLY A 127 -7.74 11.77 20.15
CA GLY A 127 -8.39 10.76 19.33
C GLY A 127 -7.56 10.52 18.07
N ALA A 128 -7.00 9.33 17.97
CA ALA A 128 -6.31 8.83 16.78
C ALA A 128 -7.10 9.17 15.51
N ARG A 129 -6.50 10.00 14.65
CA ARG A 129 -7.06 10.40 13.36
C ARG A 129 -7.10 9.17 12.45
N LYS A 130 -8.19 8.41 12.51
CA LYS A 130 -8.54 7.43 11.47
C LYS A 130 -8.61 8.19 10.15
N THR A 131 -7.64 7.93 9.28
CA THR A 131 -7.71 8.28 7.86
C THR A 131 -9.02 7.77 7.29
N PRO A 132 -9.75 8.55 6.47
CA PRO A 132 -10.92 8.03 5.77
C PRO A 132 -10.41 7.07 4.70
N ARG A 133 -10.33 5.78 5.04
CA ARG A 133 -10.23 4.69 4.06
C ARG A 133 -11.55 4.76 3.29
N ARG A 134 -11.49 5.09 2.00
CA ARG A 134 -12.60 4.88 1.06
C ARG A 134 -12.78 3.37 0.98
N VAL A 135 -13.58 2.82 1.89
CA VAL A 135 -13.96 1.42 1.91
C VAL A 135 -14.96 1.22 0.78
N GLU A 136 -14.46 0.81 -0.38
CA GLU A 136 -15.26 -0.06 -1.23
C GLU A 136 -15.20 -1.44 -0.57
N SER A 137 -16.14 -1.75 0.33
CA SER A 137 -16.25 -3.02 1.05
C SER A 137 -16.77 -4.12 0.12
N ASN A 138 -15.99 -4.46 -0.90
CA ASN A 138 -16.35 -5.49 -1.88
C ASN A 138 -15.47 -6.73 -1.65
N GLY A 139 -15.83 -7.55 -0.65
CA GLY A 139 -15.24 -8.89 -0.44
C GLY A 139 -13.99 -8.97 0.45
N GLU A 140 -13.87 -8.10 1.46
CA GLU A 140 -12.78 -8.19 2.46
C GLU A 140 -13.01 -9.39 3.39
N ALA A 141 -11.95 -10.13 3.71
CA ALA A 141 -12.02 -11.30 4.59
C ALA A 141 -12.45 -10.88 6.02
N PRO A 142 -13.11 -11.77 6.80
CA PRO A 142 -13.59 -11.44 8.14
C PRO A 142 -12.50 -10.89 9.07
N GLU A 143 -12.85 -9.96 9.97
CA GLU A 143 -11.89 -9.30 10.87
C GLU A 143 -11.13 -10.28 11.79
N TRP A 144 -11.72 -11.46 12.07
CA TRP A 144 -11.12 -12.51 12.90
C TRP A 144 -9.99 -13.30 12.21
N VAL A 145 -9.81 -13.16 10.89
CA VAL A 145 -8.78 -13.86 10.09
C VAL A 145 -7.36 -13.48 10.52
N MET A 146 -7.10 -12.20 10.78
CA MET A 146 -5.77 -11.76 11.21
C MET A 146 -5.38 -12.32 12.59
N PRO A 147 -6.25 -12.24 13.61
CA PRO A 147 -6.02 -12.91 14.89
C PRO A 147 -5.74 -14.41 14.79
N THR A 148 -6.45 -15.16 13.94
CA THR A 148 -6.21 -16.60 13.77
C THR A 148 -4.87 -16.89 13.11
N ILE A 149 -4.48 -16.13 12.08
CA ILE A 149 -3.14 -16.23 11.46
C ILE A 149 -2.03 -15.96 12.49
N ARG A 150 -2.20 -14.95 13.34
CA ARG A 150 -1.22 -14.64 14.40
C ARG A 150 -1.12 -15.74 15.45
N ALA A 151 -2.24 -16.35 15.83
CA ALA A 151 -2.25 -17.46 16.77
C ALA A 151 -1.51 -18.69 16.21
N LEU A 152 -1.74 -19.01 14.93
CA LEU A 152 -1.00 -20.05 14.20
C LEU A 152 0.50 -19.72 14.09
N ALA A 153 0.85 -18.50 13.68
CA ALA A 153 2.25 -18.07 13.60
C ALA A 153 2.98 -18.21 14.94
N LYS A 154 2.29 -17.86 16.04
CA LYS A 154 2.81 -18.01 17.40
C LYS A 154 2.97 -19.47 17.81
N SER A 155 2.04 -20.36 17.44
CA SER A 155 2.15 -21.77 17.82
C SER A 155 3.29 -22.49 17.11
N PHE A 156 3.69 -22.04 15.92
CA PHE A 156 4.81 -22.58 15.15
C PHE A 156 6.13 -21.80 15.33
N ASP A 157 6.16 -20.82 16.25
CA ASP A 157 7.32 -19.94 16.52
C ASP A 157 7.88 -19.28 15.25
N TYR A 158 6.99 -18.92 14.32
CA TYR A 158 7.36 -18.42 13.02
C TYR A 158 6.49 -17.22 12.65
N THR A 159 6.91 -16.01 13.05
CA THR A 159 6.12 -14.79 12.87
C THR A 159 6.28 -14.17 11.49
N GLY A 160 7.40 -14.44 10.80
CA GLY A 160 7.68 -13.94 9.44
C GLY A 160 6.70 -14.41 8.37
N LEU A 161 5.96 -15.51 8.61
CA LEU A 161 4.94 -16.02 7.68
C LEU A 161 3.65 -15.19 7.66
N ILE A 162 3.36 -14.42 8.72
CA ILE A 162 2.07 -13.72 8.89
C ILE A 162 1.68 -12.90 7.65
N PRO A 163 2.53 -12.01 7.11
CA PRO A 163 2.17 -11.23 5.92
C PRO A 163 1.91 -12.12 4.70
N HIS A 164 2.71 -13.17 4.48
CA HIS A 164 2.55 -14.08 3.36
C HIS A 164 1.23 -14.86 3.44
N VAL A 165 0.89 -15.40 4.61
CA VAL A 165 -0.38 -16.10 4.83
C VAL A 165 -1.56 -15.18 4.64
N TYR A 166 -1.50 -13.96 5.18
CA TYR A 166 -2.59 -12.99 5.00
C TYR A 166 -2.80 -12.63 3.53
N THR A 167 -1.73 -12.39 2.77
CA THR A 167 -1.84 -12.10 1.33
C THR A 167 -2.41 -13.27 0.54
N GLY A 168 -2.07 -14.52 0.90
CA GLY A 168 -2.66 -15.71 0.29
C GLY A 168 -4.16 -15.79 0.55
N VAL A 169 -4.57 -15.64 1.81
CA VAL A 169 -5.99 -15.66 2.21
C VAL A 169 -6.77 -14.54 1.53
N GLU A 170 -6.25 -13.30 1.48
CA GLU A 170 -6.88 -12.17 0.81
C GLU A 170 -7.03 -12.38 -0.70
N SER A 171 -6.08 -13.07 -1.34
CA SER A 171 -6.15 -13.35 -2.77
C SER A 171 -7.15 -14.46 -3.13
N ILE A 172 -7.31 -15.45 -2.26
CA ILE A 172 -8.15 -16.64 -2.50
C ILE A 172 -9.58 -16.42 -2.01
N TYR A 173 -9.78 -15.67 -0.92
CA TYR A 173 -11.09 -15.46 -0.31
C TYR A 173 -12.16 -14.96 -1.32
N PRO A 174 -11.90 -13.93 -2.16
CA PRO A 174 -12.87 -13.49 -3.16
C PRO A 174 -13.21 -14.56 -4.20
N LEU A 175 -12.29 -15.47 -4.51
CA LEU A 175 -12.54 -16.60 -5.41
C LEU A 175 -13.52 -17.58 -4.77
N LEU A 176 -13.30 -17.92 -3.49
CA LEU A 176 -14.22 -18.77 -2.73
C LEU A 176 -15.63 -18.15 -2.62
N SER A 177 -15.72 -16.84 -2.37
CA SER A 177 -17.00 -16.12 -2.31
C SER A 177 -17.75 -16.09 -3.64
N ARG A 178 -17.02 -16.09 -4.78
CA ARG A 178 -17.62 -16.20 -6.12
C ARG A 178 -18.08 -17.61 -6.43
N MET A 179 -17.28 -18.62 -6.05
CA MET A 179 -17.65 -20.03 -6.23
C MET A 179 -18.88 -20.40 -5.38
N SER A 180 -18.98 -19.91 -4.14
CA SER A 180 -20.16 -20.11 -3.29
C SER A 180 -21.41 -19.44 -3.87
N ALA A 181 -21.27 -18.23 -4.42
CA ALA A 181 -22.36 -17.55 -5.13
C ALA A 181 -22.83 -18.33 -6.37
N ALA A 182 -21.91 -18.78 -7.22
CA ALA A 182 -22.23 -19.54 -8.42
C ALA A 182 -22.90 -20.89 -8.12
N ALA A 183 -22.49 -21.57 -7.04
CA ALA A 183 -23.14 -22.79 -6.57
C ALA A 183 -24.59 -22.54 -6.12
N ALA A 184 -24.86 -21.38 -5.50
CA ALA A 184 -26.21 -21.00 -5.06
C ALA A 184 -27.15 -20.62 -6.21
N GLU A 185 -26.62 -20.20 -7.37
CA GLU A 185 -27.41 -19.82 -8.56
C GLU A 185 -27.79 -21.00 -9.47
N SER A 186 -27.36 -22.23 -9.16
CA SER A 186 -27.77 -23.43 -9.91
C SER A 186 -29.31 -23.60 -9.86
N PRO A 187 -29.98 -23.90 -10.99
CA PRO A 187 -31.42 -23.70 -11.16
C PRO A 187 -32.23 -24.79 -10.48
N SER A 188 -32.34 -24.75 -9.17
CA SER A 188 -33.32 -25.51 -8.42
C SER A 188 -33.96 -24.62 -7.37
N LYS A 189 -35.16 -24.15 -7.70
CA LYS A 189 -36.15 -23.42 -6.88
C LYS A 189 -36.14 -21.88 -7.01
N ARG A 190 -37.09 -21.43 -7.84
CA ARG A 190 -37.94 -20.22 -7.79
C ARG A 190 -37.33 -18.96 -7.11
N PRO A 191 -37.07 -17.87 -7.86
CA PRO A 191 -36.34 -16.72 -7.33
C PRO A 191 -37.22 -15.90 -6.38
N LYS A 192 -36.78 -15.76 -5.13
CA LYS A 192 -37.28 -14.73 -4.21
C LYS A 192 -36.45 -13.47 -4.45
N ARG A 193 -37.11 -12.42 -4.94
CA ARG A 193 -36.50 -11.13 -5.26
C ARG A 193 -35.95 -10.48 -3.98
N THR A 194 -34.63 -10.50 -3.82
CA THR A 194 -33.93 -9.67 -2.84
C THR A 194 -32.68 -9.09 -3.49
N THR A 195 -32.74 -7.79 -3.77
CA THR A 195 -31.65 -7.00 -4.32
C THR A 195 -30.74 -6.54 -3.19
N VAL A 196 -29.74 -7.34 -2.81
CA VAL A 196 -28.55 -6.89 -2.08
C VAL A 196 -27.40 -7.85 -2.45
N SER A 197 -26.32 -7.31 -3.04
CA SER A 197 -24.96 -7.88 -3.16
C SER A 197 -24.82 -9.41 -3.35
N SER A 198 -24.63 -9.88 -4.58
CA SER A 198 -24.26 -11.27 -4.89
C SER A 198 -22.80 -11.56 -4.51
N TYR A 199 -22.55 -11.81 -3.23
CA TYR A 199 -21.42 -12.59 -2.75
C TYR A 199 -22.01 -13.69 -1.85
N GLY A 200 -21.71 -14.95 -2.14
CA GLY A 200 -22.18 -16.06 -1.33
C GLY A 200 -21.45 -16.04 0.00
N ASP A 201 -22.20 -16.05 1.10
CA ASP A 201 -21.63 -16.16 2.44
C ASP A 201 -20.73 -17.40 2.52
N VAL A 202 -19.44 -17.20 2.76
CA VAL A 202 -18.47 -18.30 2.87
C VAL A 202 -18.50 -18.74 4.32
N SER A 203 -18.89 -19.99 4.58
CA SER A 203 -18.97 -20.50 5.96
C SER A 203 -17.66 -20.33 6.71
N ASP A 204 -17.73 -20.01 8.00
CA ASP A 204 -16.55 -19.81 8.85
C ASP A 204 -15.62 -21.02 8.82
N THR A 205 -16.16 -22.25 8.84
CA THR A 205 -15.39 -23.50 8.69
C THR A 205 -14.53 -23.53 7.43
N ARG A 206 -15.05 -22.99 6.31
CA ARG A 206 -14.34 -22.95 5.03
C ARG A 206 -13.28 -21.85 5.00
N VAL A 207 -13.50 -20.75 5.71
CA VAL A 207 -12.48 -19.71 5.89
C VAL A 207 -11.36 -20.22 6.81
N LEU A 208 -11.70 -20.94 7.88
CA LEU A 208 -10.72 -21.57 8.77
C LEU A 208 -9.88 -22.64 8.05
N SER A 209 -10.52 -23.49 7.25
CA SER A 209 -9.80 -24.48 6.43
C SER A 209 -8.86 -23.81 5.42
N LEU A 210 -9.30 -22.72 4.78
CA LEU A 210 -8.44 -21.90 3.91
C LEU A 210 -7.21 -21.38 4.66
N ILE A 211 -7.40 -20.81 5.84
CA ILE A 211 -6.30 -20.26 6.66
C ILE A 211 -5.27 -21.35 6.98
N VAL A 212 -5.72 -22.54 7.42
CA VAL A 212 -4.82 -23.66 7.75
C VAL A 212 -4.06 -24.13 6.52
N VAL A 213 -4.74 -24.29 5.37
CA VAL A 213 -4.11 -24.73 4.12
C VAL A 213 -3.05 -23.73 3.65
N VAL A 214 -3.41 -22.44 3.55
CA VAL A 214 -2.47 -21.39 3.13
C VAL A 214 -1.30 -21.30 4.11
N PHE A 215 -1.56 -21.41 5.41
CA PHE A 215 -0.51 -21.43 6.43
C PHE A 215 0.49 -22.57 6.22
N LEU A 216 0.02 -23.82 6.05
CA LEU A 216 0.91 -24.96 5.86
C LEU A 216 1.69 -24.90 4.54
N LEU A 217 1.08 -24.37 3.46
CA LEU A 217 1.76 -24.15 2.18
C LEU A 217 2.89 -23.11 2.31
N VAL A 218 2.62 -21.97 2.97
CA VAL A 218 3.64 -20.94 3.20
C VAL A 218 4.73 -21.46 4.13
N TYR A 219 4.36 -22.11 5.22
CA TYR A 219 5.31 -22.62 6.22
C TYR A 219 6.25 -23.68 5.62
N SER A 220 5.72 -24.62 4.85
CA SER A 220 6.55 -25.62 4.14
C SER A 220 7.48 -24.97 3.11
N ARG A 221 6.99 -23.96 2.38
CA ARG A 221 7.80 -23.21 1.40
C ARG A 221 8.92 -22.39 2.04
N MET A 222 8.65 -21.78 3.19
CA MET A 222 9.63 -20.95 3.90
C MET A 222 10.69 -21.78 4.62
N LYS A 223 10.34 -22.98 5.11
CA LYS A 223 11.28 -23.89 5.76
C LYS A 223 12.25 -24.61 4.80
N ASP A 224 11.92 -24.69 3.51
CA ASP A 224 12.76 -25.33 2.48
C ASP A 224 13.20 -26.78 2.82
N ILE A 225 12.36 -27.52 3.56
CA ILE A 225 12.62 -28.91 3.94
C ILE A 225 11.66 -29.82 3.16
N GLU A 226 12.16 -30.95 2.68
CA GLU A 226 11.31 -32.03 2.18
C GLU A 226 10.46 -32.60 3.33
N VAL A 227 9.19 -32.22 3.36
CA VAL A 227 8.25 -32.58 4.44
C VAL A 227 7.82 -34.03 4.29
N SER A 228 8.10 -34.87 5.29
CA SER A 228 7.59 -36.24 5.32
C SER A 228 6.08 -36.25 5.59
N VAL A 229 5.37 -37.31 5.17
CA VAL A 229 3.92 -37.45 5.43
C VAL A 229 3.61 -37.42 6.94
N GLN A 230 4.49 -37.99 7.76
CA GLN A 230 4.34 -37.98 9.22
C GLN A 230 4.48 -36.56 9.79
N GLN A 231 5.52 -35.82 9.36
CA GLN A 231 5.72 -34.43 9.77
C GLN A 231 4.57 -33.52 9.34
N TYR A 232 4.06 -33.72 8.12
CA TYR A 232 2.89 -32.98 7.64
C TYR A 232 1.67 -33.23 8.53
N ASN A 233 1.41 -34.49 8.90
CA ASN A 233 0.30 -34.84 9.79
C ASN A 233 0.47 -34.25 11.20
N GLU A 234 1.69 -34.21 11.74
CA GLU A 234 1.98 -33.56 13.02
C GLU A 234 1.71 -32.05 12.95
N TRP A 235 2.14 -31.39 11.87
CA TRP A 235 1.87 -29.95 11.67
C TRP A 235 0.38 -29.69 11.48
N LEU A 236 -0.32 -30.53 10.73
CA LEU A 236 -1.76 -30.41 10.52
C LEU A 236 -2.52 -30.60 11.84
N ALA A 237 -2.19 -31.60 12.65
CA ALA A 237 -2.80 -31.81 13.96
C ALA A 237 -2.53 -30.63 14.91
N LYS A 238 -1.30 -30.10 14.91
CA LYS A 238 -0.93 -28.91 15.69
C LYS A 238 -1.73 -27.67 15.24
N ALA A 239 -1.87 -27.46 13.93
CA ALA A 239 -2.63 -26.35 13.37
C ALA A 239 -4.13 -26.44 13.73
N ILE A 240 -4.75 -27.62 13.55
CA ILE A 240 -6.17 -27.86 13.90
C ILE A 240 -6.41 -27.54 15.36
N LYS A 241 -5.61 -28.12 16.27
CA LYS A 241 -5.73 -27.87 17.70
C LYS A 241 -5.68 -26.37 18.02
N THR A 242 -4.75 -25.64 17.43
CA THR A 242 -4.60 -24.19 17.70
C THR A 242 -5.76 -23.35 17.15
N VAL A 243 -6.40 -23.80 16.08
CA VAL A 243 -7.54 -23.10 15.47
C VAL A 243 -8.83 -23.37 16.24
N VAL A 244 -9.04 -24.59 16.71
CA VAL A 244 -10.23 -24.99 17.47
C VAL A 244 -10.28 -24.32 18.86
N GLU A 245 -9.12 -24.05 19.47
CA GLU A 245 -9.03 -23.30 20.73
C GLU A 245 -9.46 -21.83 20.61
N LEU A 246 -9.63 -21.29 19.39
CA LEU A 246 -9.97 -19.88 19.16
C LEU A 246 -11.48 -19.62 19.19
N PRO A 247 -11.90 -18.40 19.58
CA PRO A 247 -13.32 -18.05 19.66
C PRO A 247 -14.04 -18.06 18.29
N ALA A 248 -13.29 -18.08 17.18
CA ALA A 248 -13.84 -18.18 15.83
C ALA A 248 -14.28 -19.61 15.46
N ALA A 249 -13.86 -20.63 16.22
CA ALA A 249 -14.13 -22.05 15.93
C ALA A 249 -15.03 -22.72 16.99
N LYS A 250 -15.76 -21.94 17.79
CA LYS A 250 -16.54 -22.43 18.95
C LYS A 250 -17.52 -23.56 18.64
N ASP A 251 -18.05 -23.59 17.42
CA ASP A 251 -19.08 -24.54 17.00
C ASP A 251 -18.55 -25.62 16.04
N ILE A 252 -17.23 -25.74 15.86
CA ILE A 252 -16.61 -26.61 14.85
C ILE A 252 -15.82 -27.71 15.56
N THR A 253 -16.04 -28.97 15.21
CA THR A 253 -15.23 -30.09 15.73
C THR A 253 -13.93 -30.29 14.94
N ASP A 254 -12.95 -30.91 15.57
CA ASP A 254 -11.66 -31.26 14.96
C ASP A 254 -11.85 -32.08 13.67
N GLU A 255 -12.78 -33.05 13.69
CA GLU A 255 -13.04 -33.93 12.55
C GLU A 255 -13.71 -33.18 11.39
N GLU A 256 -14.65 -32.28 11.68
CA GLU A 256 -15.31 -31.45 10.67
C GLU A 256 -14.31 -30.52 9.97
N LEU A 257 -13.42 -29.90 10.76
CA LEU A 257 -12.38 -29.04 10.24
C LEU A 257 -11.37 -29.83 9.40
N GLN A 258 -10.99 -31.04 9.82
CA GLN A 258 -10.07 -31.90 9.07
C GLN A 258 -10.62 -32.26 7.69
N ILE A 259 -11.89 -32.69 7.60
CA ILE A 259 -12.55 -32.99 6.32
C ILE A 259 -12.53 -31.75 5.40
N LYS A 260 -12.84 -30.58 5.95
CA LYS A 260 -12.81 -29.32 5.19
C LYS A 260 -11.42 -28.92 4.74
N ILE A 261 -10.38 -29.18 5.52
CA ILE A 261 -8.98 -28.96 5.14
C ILE A 261 -8.62 -29.87 3.96
N GLU A 262 -8.97 -31.15 3.99
CA GLU A 262 -8.71 -32.09 2.89
C GLU A 262 -9.39 -31.65 1.58
N GLU A 263 -10.67 -31.25 1.65
CA GLU A 263 -11.40 -30.68 0.51
C GLU A 263 -10.72 -29.42 -0.03
N THR A 264 -10.27 -28.53 0.87
CA THR A 264 -9.61 -27.27 0.51
C THR A 264 -8.24 -27.52 -0.11
N MET A 265 -7.50 -28.53 0.36
CA MET A 265 -6.23 -28.95 -0.25
C MET A 265 -6.41 -29.51 -1.65
N LYS A 266 -7.49 -30.28 -1.88
CA LYS A 266 -7.83 -30.77 -3.22
C LYS A 266 -8.13 -29.59 -4.16
N MET A 267 -8.92 -28.63 -3.69
CA MET A 267 -9.23 -27.40 -4.43
C MET A 267 -7.98 -26.60 -4.78
N ALA A 268 -7.05 -26.46 -3.83
CA ALA A 268 -5.79 -25.76 -4.07
C ALA A 268 -4.98 -26.34 -5.23
N LYS A 269 -5.05 -27.66 -5.44
CA LYS A 269 -4.39 -28.35 -6.56
C LYS A 269 -5.13 -28.14 -7.88
N GLU A 270 -6.46 -28.21 -7.86
CA GLU A 270 -7.31 -28.08 -9.06
C GLU A 270 -7.30 -26.66 -9.61
N GLU A 271 -7.37 -25.66 -8.73
CA GLU A 271 -7.41 -24.22 -9.06
C GLU A 271 -6.00 -23.62 -9.23
N GLY A 272 -4.94 -24.40 -9.02
CA GLY A 272 -3.56 -23.96 -9.23
C GLY A 272 -3.11 -22.83 -8.29
N TRP A 273 -3.41 -22.93 -6.99
CA TRP A 273 -3.05 -21.87 -6.02
C TRP A 273 -1.54 -21.65 -5.91
N LEU A 274 -0.75 -22.70 -6.13
CA LEU A 274 0.71 -22.66 -6.09
C LEU A 274 1.31 -21.88 -7.26
N GLN A 275 0.55 -21.68 -8.35
CA GLN A 275 0.96 -20.92 -9.54
C GLN A 275 0.51 -19.46 -9.47
N MET A 276 -0.13 -19.04 -8.37
CA MET A 276 -0.54 -17.67 -8.17
C MET A 276 0.65 -16.80 -7.74
N GLN A 277 0.66 -15.54 -8.19
CA GLN A 277 1.73 -14.57 -7.90
C GLN A 277 1.97 -14.34 -6.40
N TRP A 278 0.96 -14.55 -5.55
CA TRP A 278 1.11 -14.43 -4.10
C TRP A 278 2.05 -15.52 -3.55
N PHE A 279 1.99 -16.74 -4.08
CA PHE A 279 2.80 -17.87 -3.63
C PHE A 279 4.23 -17.78 -4.18
N ASP A 280 4.41 -17.31 -5.41
CA ASP A 280 5.73 -17.04 -6.01
C ASP A 280 6.56 -16.03 -5.18
N SER A 281 5.88 -15.15 -4.45
CA SER A 281 6.54 -14.18 -3.57
C SER A 281 7.11 -14.79 -2.28
N VAL A 282 6.68 -16.01 -1.93
CA VAL A 282 7.14 -16.73 -0.74
C VAL A 282 8.47 -17.41 -1.05
N LYS A 283 9.53 -16.89 -0.44
CA LYS A 283 10.88 -17.41 -0.59
C LYS A 283 11.29 -18.19 0.67
N PRO A 284 12.16 -19.20 0.53
CA PRO A 284 12.77 -19.85 1.67
C PRO A 284 13.51 -18.80 2.50
N GLN A 285 13.41 -18.88 3.82
CA GLN A 285 14.17 -18.02 4.70
C GLN A 285 15.63 -18.39 4.54
N SER A 286 16.44 -17.49 3.97
CA SER A 286 17.88 -17.67 4.05
C SER A 286 18.28 -17.49 5.52
N ASP A 287 19.06 -18.42 6.07
CA ASP A 287 19.62 -18.38 7.44
C ASP A 287 20.36 -17.06 7.80
N GLY A 288 20.52 -16.12 6.86
CA GLY A 288 21.07 -14.79 7.10
C GLY A 288 20.08 -13.73 7.61
N ASP A 289 18.77 -14.03 7.67
CA ASP A 289 17.74 -13.11 8.18
C ASP A 289 17.22 -13.54 9.56
N GLU A 290 18.11 -13.99 10.44
CA GLU A 290 17.93 -13.74 11.88
C GLU A 290 18.10 -12.23 12.12
N MET A 291 17.11 -11.44 11.68
CA MET A 291 16.90 -10.14 12.33
C MET A 291 16.38 -10.44 13.73
N GLU A 292 17.33 -10.49 14.65
CA GLU A 292 17.24 -10.10 16.05
C GLU A 292 15.82 -9.65 16.43
N GLY A 293 15.07 -10.57 17.04
CA GLY A 293 13.85 -10.21 17.72
C GLY A 293 14.17 -9.10 18.72
N VAL A 294 13.49 -7.96 18.60
CA VAL A 294 13.42 -7.01 19.70
C VAL A 294 12.55 -7.66 20.78
N GLU A 295 13.17 -8.52 21.58
CA GLU A 295 12.64 -8.87 22.89
C GLU A 295 12.77 -7.63 23.77
N MET A 296 11.64 -7.05 24.14
CA MET A 296 11.60 -6.06 25.21
C MET A 296 11.86 -6.77 26.54
N SER A 297 13.08 -6.65 27.06
CA SER A 297 13.28 -6.40 28.49
C SER A 297 14.67 -5.80 28.72
N ASP A 298 14.66 -4.50 29.06
CA ASP A 298 15.64 -3.73 29.82
C ASP A 298 17.15 -3.88 29.54
N ASN A 299 17.63 -2.88 28.80
CA ASN A 299 18.76 -2.02 29.16
C ASN A 299 20.15 -2.66 29.36
N ALA A 300 20.90 -2.84 28.26
CA ALA A 300 22.34 -2.54 28.22
C ALA A 300 22.86 -2.58 26.77
N ALA A 301 23.38 -1.44 26.32
CA ALA A 301 23.98 -1.25 25.02
C ALA A 301 25.29 -2.04 24.86
N ILE A 302 25.46 -2.77 23.74
CA ILE A 302 26.78 -3.09 23.18
C ILE A 302 26.80 -2.92 21.67
N LYS A 303 27.82 -2.16 21.26
CA LYS A 303 28.39 -1.96 19.92
C LYS A 303 28.43 -3.23 19.07
N ALA A 304 28.02 -3.13 17.81
CA ALA A 304 28.57 -3.95 16.74
C ALA A 304 29.14 -3.05 15.62
N LYS A 305 30.39 -3.33 15.31
CA LYS A 305 31.31 -2.58 14.46
C LYS A 305 31.24 -3.24 13.07
N GLY A 306 30.56 -2.61 12.12
CA GLY A 306 30.55 -3.05 10.72
C GLY A 306 31.82 -2.61 10.00
N MET A 307 32.76 -3.53 9.82
CA MET A 307 33.89 -3.38 8.90
C MET A 307 33.39 -3.46 7.46
N GLY A 308 33.49 -2.33 6.75
CA GLY A 308 34.08 -2.20 5.42
C GLY A 308 33.42 -2.89 4.23
N LEU A 309 32.84 -2.07 3.33
CA LEU A 309 33.05 -2.19 1.89
C LEU A 309 33.11 -0.77 1.30
N LYS A 310 34.28 -0.42 0.78
CA LYS A 310 34.58 0.87 0.17
C LYS A 310 34.10 0.90 -1.29
N ALA A 311 33.71 2.11 -1.67
CA ALA A 311 33.73 2.70 -3.01
C ALA A 311 32.56 2.38 -3.96
N GLY A 312 31.67 3.35 -4.05
CA GLY A 312 30.71 3.48 -5.15
C GLY A 312 29.58 4.40 -4.74
N GLY A 313 29.79 5.71 -4.87
CA GLY A 313 28.86 6.73 -4.40
C GLY A 313 27.47 6.71 -5.05
N SER A 314 26.63 7.55 -4.46
CA SER A 314 25.35 8.07 -4.93
C SER A 314 24.09 7.43 -4.32
N ASP A 315 23.36 8.32 -3.64
CA ASP A 315 21.90 8.37 -3.54
C ASP A 315 21.18 7.44 -2.56
N TYR A 316 21.41 7.67 -1.27
CA TYR A 316 20.42 7.35 -0.23
C TYR A 316 19.87 8.63 0.40
N ILE A 317 18.99 9.32 -0.33
CA ILE A 317 18.02 10.25 0.25
C ILE A 317 16.83 9.41 0.74
N GLY A 318 16.93 8.93 1.99
CA GLY A 318 15.90 8.13 2.67
C GLY A 318 15.48 8.78 3.97
N LEU A 319 14.33 9.45 3.96
CA LEU A 319 13.67 10.09 5.10
C LEU A 319 13.41 9.07 6.23
N GLY A 320 14.11 9.18 7.36
CA GLY A 320 13.79 8.40 8.57
C GLY A 320 14.83 8.36 9.70
N THR A 321 16.12 8.59 9.42
CA THR A 321 17.19 8.47 10.43
C THR A 321 18.17 9.64 10.44
N MET A 322 17.92 10.70 9.67
CA MET A 322 18.85 11.82 9.55
C MET A 322 18.86 12.60 10.88
N MET A 323 19.79 12.25 11.78
CA MET A 323 20.23 13.19 12.81
C MET A 323 20.63 14.46 12.06
N GLN A 324 20.05 15.59 12.47
CA GLN A 324 20.36 16.88 11.85
C GLN A 324 21.88 17.12 12.03
N ASP A 325 22.57 17.60 11.00
CA ASP A 325 24.03 17.89 11.07
C ASP A 325 24.41 18.79 12.25
N ALA A 326 23.46 19.61 12.72
CA ALA A 326 23.60 20.47 13.90
C ALA A 326 23.68 19.71 15.24
N THR A 327 23.27 18.45 15.27
CA THR A 327 23.20 17.61 16.47
C THR A 327 24.02 16.33 16.37
N ASP A 328 24.50 15.98 15.16
CA ASP A 328 25.36 14.83 14.95
C ASP A 328 26.85 15.19 15.15
N TYR A 329 27.29 15.23 16.40
CA TYR A 329 28.69 15.46 16.76
C TYR A 329 29.60 14.24 16.51
N LEU A 330 29.03 13.08 16.17
CA LEU A 330 29.75 11.81 16.02
C LEU A 330 29.70 11.25 14.59
N GLY A 331 29.08 11.96 13.64
CA GLY A 331 29.06 11.59 12.23
C GLY A 331 30.45 11.59 11.60
N GLU A 332 30.64 10.76 10.57
CA GLU A 332 31.93 10.55 9.91
C GLU A 332 32.53 11.86 9.39
N CYS A 333 31.73 12.74 8.77
CA CYS A 333 32.16 14.07 8.31
C CYS A 333 32.69 14.96 9.45
N GLN A 334 32.00 14.99 10.60
CA GLN A 334 32.39 15.82 11.74
C GLN A 334 33.64 15.28 12.44
N GLN A 335 33.80 13.96 12.49
CA GLN A 335 35.03 13.34 12.99
C GLN A 335 36.23 13.70 12.10
N GLU A 336 36.07 13.66 10.78
CA GLU A 336 37.12 14.08 9.85
C GLU A 336 37.49 15.56 10.04
N ASP A 337 36.50 16.45 10.11
CA ASP A 337 36.75 17.87 10.34
C ASP A 337 37.42 18.14 11.69
N TYR A 338 37.02 17.43 12.75
CA TYR A 338 37.69 17.49 14.05
C TYR A 338 39.15 17.03 13.96
N THR A 339 39.46 15.95 13.25
CA THR A 339 40.85 15.48 13.11
C THR A 339 41.73 16.51 12.41
N ARG A 340 41.22 17.16 11.35
CA ARG A 340 41.92 18.25 10.65
C ARG A 340 42.13 19.44 11.57
N TRP A 341 41.09 19.85 12.28
CA TRP A 341 41.17 20.95 13.24
C TRP A 341 42.18 20.65 14.36
N LYS A 342 42.13 19.44 14.93
CA LYS A 342 43.04 19.00 15.99
C LYS A 342 44.50 19.01 15.53
N ALA A 343 44.78 18.48 14.32
CA ALA A 343 46.13 18.48 13.77
C ALA A 343 46.67 19.91 13.60
N LYS A 344 45.83 20.83 13.12
CA LYS A 344 46.18 22.25 12.99
C LYS A 344 46.48 22.90 14.34
N ILE A 345 45.68 22.65 15.36
CA ILE A 345 45.88 23.21 16.71
C ILE A 345 47.15 22.63 17.35
N LEU A 346 47.39 21.32 17.25
CA LEU A 346 48.59 20.70 17.81
C LEU A 346 49.87 21.20 17.12
N ALA A 347 49.86 21.38 15.80
CA ALA A 347 50.97 22.01 15.09
C ALA A 347 51.23 23.43 15.60
N ARG A 348 50.17 24.20 15.85
CA ARG A 348 50.30 25.55 16.41
C ARG A 348 50.84 25.56 17.84
N VAL A 349 50.45 24.60 18.66
CA VAL A 349 51.01 24.43 20.02
C VAL A 349 52.49 24.06 19.95
N GLN A 350 52.89 23.14 19.07
CA GLN A 350 54.29 22.78 18.90
C GLN A 350 55.15 23.97 18.43
N GLU A 351 54.64 24.80 17.53
CA GLU A 351 55.32 26.05 17.14
C GLU A 351 55.51 27.00 18.32
N LEU A 352 54.51 27.11 19.19
CA LEU A 352 54.58 27.93 20.40
C LEU A 352 55.53 27.34 21.45
N GLU A 353 55.54 26.02 21.63
CA GLU A 353 56.46 25.32 22.53
C GLU A 353 57.91 25.37 22.04
N ALA A 354 58.14 25.40 20.73
CA ALA A 354 59.48 25.53 20.15
C ALA A 354 59.99 26.99 20.10
N SER A 355 59.10 27.97 20.31
CA SER A 355 59.44 29.40 20.37
C SER A 355 59.45 29.98 21.79
N ALA A 356 59.14 29.16 22.79
CA ALA A 356 59.35 29.41 24.22
C ALA A 356 60.67 28.77 24.66
#